data_AF-A0A0P0N374-F1
#
_entry.id   AF-A0A0P0N374-F1
#
_cell.length_a   1.000
_cell.length_b   1.000
_cell.length_c   1.000
_cell.angle_alpha   90.00
_cell.angle_beta   90.00
_cell.angle_gamma   90.00
#
_symmetry.space_group_name_H-M   'P 1'
#
loop_
_entity.id
_entity.type
_entity.pdbx_description
1 polymer ?
#
loop_
_entity_poly.entity_id
_entity_poly.type
_entity_poly.pdbx_seq_one_letter_code
_entity_poly.pdbx_strand_id
1 'polypeptide(L)'
;MPRRGINWAVEVLRRIKGLEFPVTKEQLREKLRDFYYYGIPATRILDEVEKESFASPAELLKELAEAIRRLEERGELPVTARRGINWAAEVLKRIRGLSFPASKEQVKERLAGLAWHGVNIERILDEVERESFASPAELLKELAEAIRRLEERGELQVAQH
;
A
#
# COMPACT_ATOMS: atom_id res chain seq x y z
N MET A 1 5.39 -7.91 11.04
CA MET A 1 4.49 -7.44 9.96
C MET A 1 4.31 -8.57 8.95
N PRO A 2 3.10 -9.09 8.71
CA PRO A 2 2.96 -10.21 7.81
C PRO A 2 3.01 -9.71 6.36
N ARG A 3 4.16 -9.95 5.72
CA ARG A 3 4.27 -10.24 4.28
C ARG A 3 3.15 -11.22 3.91
N ARG A 4 2.50 -11.12 2.73
CA ARG A 4 1.95 -12.23 1.92
C ARG A 4 0.82 -11.79 0.97
N GLY A 5 0.95 -12.14 -0.31
CA GLY A 5 -0.17 -12.19 -1.27
C GLY A 5 -1.24 -13.26 -0.96
N ILE A 6 -1.06 -14.08 0.09
CA ILE A 6 -2.01 -15.12 0.56
C ILE A 6 -2.92 -14.61 1.70
N ASN A 7 -2.55 -13.53 2.41
CA ASN A 7 -3.23 -13.14 3.66
C ASN A 7 -4.64 -12.56 3.43
N TRP A 8 -4.84 -11.84 2.33
CA TRP A 8 -6.12 -11.23 2.01
C TRP A 8 -7.19 -12.27 1.67
N ALA A 9 -6.85 -13.33 0.95
CA ALA A 9 -7.80 -14.38 0.56
C ALA A 9 -8.32 -15.14 1.78
N VAL A 10 -7.43 -15.47 2.73
CA VAL A 10 -7.81 -16.10 4.00
C VAL A 10 -8.73 -15.19 4.82
N GLU A 11 -8.45 -13.89 4.85
CA GLU A 11 -9.28 -12.91 5.56
C GLU A 11 -10.68 -12.78 4.93
N VAL A 12 -10.76 -12.76 3.60
CA VAL A 12 -12.05 -12.79 2.88
C VAL A 12 -12.84 -14.05 3.25
N LEU A 13 -12.22 -15.24 3.16
CA LEU A 13 -12.87 -16.50 3.54
C LEU A 13 -13.34 -16.52 5.00
N ARG A 14 -12.55 -15.94 5.92
CA ARG A 14 -12.92 -15.83 7.33
C ARG A 14 -14.16 -14.97 7.54
N ARG A 15 -14.29 -13.86 6.81
CA ARG A 15 -15.40 -12.92 6.93
C ARG A 15 -16.71 -13.41 6.29
N ILE A 16 -16.59 -14.15 5.20
CA ILE A 16 -17.76 -14.75 4.52
C ILE A 16 -18.14 -16.12 5.09
N LYS A 17 -17.40 -16.62 6.09
CA LYS A 17 -17.70 -17.89 6.75
C LYS A 17 -19.15 -17.87 7.27
N GLY A 18 -19.92 -18.90 6.91
CA GLY A 18 -21.32 -19.03 7.28
C GLY A 18 -22.30 -18.43 6.26
N LEU A 19 -21.83 -17.85 5.16
CA LEU A 19 -22.68 -17.63 3.99
C LEU A 19 -22.89 -18.95 3.24
N GLU A 20 -24.11 -19.17 2.78
CA GLU A 20 -24.44 -20.25 1.85
C GLU A 20 -24.30 -19.73 0.42
N PHE A 21 -23.63 -20.51 -0.42
CA PHE A 21 -23.45 -20.18 -1.84
C PHE A 21 -24.65 -20.69 -2.66
N PRO A 22 -25.09 -19.95 -3.70
CA PRO A 22 -24.45 -18.76 -4.26
C PRO A 22 -24.67 -17.49 -3.43
N VAL A 23 -23.65 -16.63 -3.39
CA VAL A 23 -23.70 -15.34 -2.67
C VAL A 23 -23.74 -14.18 -3.66
N THR A 24 -24.47 -13.10 -3.33
CA THR A 24 -24.53 -11.88 -4.16
C THR A 24 -23.49 -10.84 -3.75
N LYS A 25 -23.21 -9.89 -4.64
CA LYS A 25 -22.36 -8.73 -4.32
C LYS A 25 -22.85 -7.95 -3.10
N GLU A 26 -24.15 -7.78 -2.90
CA GLU A 26 -24.73 -7.06 -1.75
C GLU A 26 -24.38 -7.74 -0.43
N GLN A 27 -24.53 -9.07 -0.38
CA GLN A 27 -24.16 -9.86 0.81
C GLN A 27 -22.66 -9.74 1.10
N LEU A 28 -21.83 -9.71 0.05
CA LEU A 28 -20.39 -9.53 0.19
C LEU A 28 -20.01 -8.12 0.63
N ARG A 29 -20.69 -7.08 0.14
CA ARG A 29 -20.48 -5.69 0.58
C ARG A 29 -20.72 -5.56 2.07
N GLU A 30 -21.76 -6.19 2.60
CA GLU A 30 -22.06 -6.15 4.02
C GLU A 30 -20.95 -6.82 4.85
N LYS A 31 -20.52 -8.04 4.46
CA LYS A 31 -19.47 -8.79 5.19
C LYS A 31 -18.07 -8.16 5.07
N LEU A 32 -17.79 -7.51 3.95
CA LEU A 32 -16.48 -6.94 3.62
C LEU A 32 -16.41 -5.42 3.80
N ARG A 33 -17.43 -4.77 4.37
CA ARG A 33 -17.49 -3.31 4.53
C ARG A 33 -16.27 -2.69 5.22
N ASP A 34 -15.69 -3.39 6.20
CA ASP A 34 -14.52 -2.95 6.98
C ASP A 34 -13.24 -3.70 6.60
N PHE A 35 -13.24 -4.35 5.42
CA PHE A 35 -12.06 -5.01 4.89
C PHE A 35 -11.36 -4.07 3.91
N TYR A 36 -10.06 -3.93 4.07
CA TYR A 36 -9.22 -3.10 3.21
C TYR A 36 -8.09 -3.93 2.63
N TYR A 37 -7.91 -3.86 1.32
CA TYR A 37 -6.75 -4.41 0.62
C TYR A 37 -5.85 -3.24 0.23
N TYR A 38 -4.70 -3.13 0.90
CA TYR A 38 -3.74 -2.04 0.67
C TYR A 38 -4.37 -0.65 0.68
N GLY A 39 -5.28 -0.39 1.63
CA GLY A 39 -5.96 0.90 1.77
C GLY A 39 -7.20 1.07 0.89
N ILE A 40 -7.50 0.12 -0.01
CA ILE A 40 -8.74 0.14 -0.81
C ILE A 40 -9.81 -0.63 -0.07
N PRO A 41 -10.98 -0.04 0.15
CA PRO A 41 -12.11 -0.76 0.74
C PRO A 41 -12.56 -1.88 -0.21
N ALA A 42 -12.86 -3.04 0.35
CA ALA A 42 -13.27 -4.19 -0.44
C ALA A 42 -14.54 -3.94 -1.26
N THR A 43 -15.39 -3.03 -0.83
CA THR A 43 -16.56 -2.56 -1.59
C THR A 43 -16.17 -1.95 -2.93
N ARG A 44 -15.08 -1.18 -2.99
CA ARG A 44 -14.53 -0.63 -4.24
C ARG A 44 -13.98 -1.73 -5.15
N ILE A 45 -13.38 -2.77 -4.58
CA ILE A 45 -12.90 -3.94 -5.35
C ILE A 45 -14.10 -4.71 -5.91
N LEU A 46 -15.17 -4.86 -5.14
CA LEU A 46 -16.41 -5.47 -5.61
C LEU A 46 -17.06 -4.67 -6.75
N ASP A 47 -16.95 -3.33 -6.74
CA ASP A 47 -17.44 -2.49 -7.86
C ASP A 47 -16.76 -2.83 -9.19
N GLU A 48 -15.54 -3.38 -9.16
CA GLU A 48 -14.75 -3.74 -10.34
C GLU A 48 -15.00 -5.17 -10.84
N VAL A 49 -15.76 -5.97 -10.10
CA VAL A 49 -16.18 -7.30 -10.55
C VAL A 49 -17.41 -7.12 -11.45
N GLU A 50 -17.51 -7.85 -12.57
CA GLU A 50 -18.68 -7.73 -13.46
C GLU A 50 -19.86 -8.59 -12.99
N LYS A 51 -19.59 -9.72 -12.33
CA LYS A 51 -20.61 -10.66 -11.86
C LYS A 51 -21.34 -10.16 -10.63
N GLU A 52 -22.66 -10.37 -10.59
CA GLU A 52 -23.51 -10.04 -9.44
C GLU A 52 -23.63 -11.17 -8.41
N SER A 53 -23.30 -12.41 -8.80
CA SER A 53 -23.39 -13.60 -7.95
C SER A 53 -22.20 -14.54 -8.13
N PHE A 54 -21.85 -15.27 -7.07
CA PHE A 54 -20.71 -16.18 -7.02
C PHE A 54 -21.17 -17.55 -6.54
N ALA A 55 -20.87 -18.61 -7.29
CA ALA A 55 -21.32 -19.97 -7.00
C ALA A 55 -20.44 -20.71 -5.99
N SER A 56 -19.21 -20.26 -5.77
CA SER A 56 -18.30 -20.89 -4.80
C SER A 56 -17.29 -19.89 -4.22
N PRO A 57 -16.68 -20.19 -3.06
CA PRO A 57 -15.60 -19.37 -2.52
C PRO A 57 -14.41 -19.23 -3.47
N ALA A 58 -14.08 -20.27 -4.21
CA ALA A 58 -12.98 -20.26 -5.18
C ALA A 58 -13.25 -19.30 -6.35
N GLU A 59 -14.49 -19.30 -6.86
CA GLU A 59 -14.91 -18.35 -7.89
C GLU A 59 -14.83 -16.92 -7.37
N LEU A 60 -15.38 -16.64 -6.18
CA LEU A 60 -15.29 -15.31 -5.56
C LEU A 60 -13.84 -14.83 -5.45
N LEU A 61 -12.94 -15.66 -4.94
CA LEU A 61 -11.53 -15.28 -4.79
C LEU A 61 -10.86 -15.00 -6.14
N LYS A 62 -11.21 -15.77 -7.18
CA LYS A 62 -10.71 -15.53 -8.54
C LYS A 62 -11.16 -14.17 -9.06
N GLU A 63 -12.46 -13.87 -8.97
CA GLU A 63 -13.04 -12.61 -9.46
C GLU A 63 -12.47 -11.40 -8.70
N LEU A 64 -12.30 -11.50 -7.37
CA LEU A 64 -11.64 -10.46 -6.58
C LEU A 64 -10.18 -10.27 -6.98
N ALA A 65 -9.44 -11.35 -7.25
CA ALA A 65 -8.06 -11.27 -7.69
C ALA A 65 -7.94 -10.58 -9.06
N GLU A 66 -8.86 -10.86 -9.99
CA GLU A 66 -8.91 -10.19 -11.29
C GLU A 66 -9.30 -8.71 -11.17
N ALA A 67 -10.25 -8.37 -10.30
CA ALA A 67 -10.61 -6.99 -10.00
C ALA A 67 -9.44 -6.20 -9.40
N ILE A 68 -8.72 -6.79 -8.43
CA ILE A 68 -7.49 -6.20 -7.87
C ILE A 68 -6.46 -5.99 -8.98
N ARG A 69 -6.26 -6.97 -9.86
CA ARG A 69 -5.33 -6.86 -10.98
C ARG A 69 -5.69 -5.72 -11.94
N ARG A 70 -6.99 -5.54 -12.27
CA ARG A 70 -7.45 -4.41 -13.08
C ARG A 70 -7.14 -3.07 -12.42
N LEU A 71 -7.42 -2.95 -11.11
CA LEU A 71 -7.07 -1.75 -10.35
C LEU A 71 -5.55 -1.49 -10.32
N GLU A 72 -4.72 -2.54 -10.26
CA GLU A 72 -3.26 -2.44 -10.35
C GLU A 72 -2.78 -1.96 -11.72
N GLU A 73 -3.33 -2.52 -12.79
CA GLU A 73 -2.99 -2.17 -14.17
C GLU A 73 -3.38 -0.72 -14.49
N ARG A 74 -4.49 -0.22 -13.92
CA ARG A 74 -4.92 1.19 -14.04
C ARG A 74 -4.22 2.13 -13.05
N GLY A 75 -3.38 1.61 -12.15
CA GLY A 75 -2.67 2.42 -11.15
C GLY A 75 -3.56 3.01 -10.04
N GLU A 76 -4.76 2.46 -9.85
CA GLU A 76 -5.75 2.90 -8.86
C GLU A 76 -5.53 2.26 -7.47
N LEU A 77 -4.58 1.34 -7.32
CA LEU A 77 -4.16 0.94 -5.98
C LEU A 77 -3.34 2.07 -5.32
N PRO A 78 -3.58 2.39 -4.04
CA PRO A 78 -2.73 3.27 -3.24
C PRO A 78 -1.29 2.84 -3.41
N VAL A 79 -0.50 3.81 -3.85
CA VAL A 79 0.79 3.48 -4.47
C VAL A 79 1.83 3.01 -3.43
N THR A 80 1.47 3.17 -2.16
CA THR A 80 2.09 2.61 -0.96
C THR A 80 2.25 1.08 -1.00
N ALA A 81 1.41 0.33 -1.74
CA ALA A 81 1.39 -1.13 -1.72
C ALA A 81 2.55 -1.82 -2.45
N ARG A 82 2.76 -1.44 -3.71
CA ARG A 82 3.73 -2.07 -4.63
C ARG A 82 4.96 -1.19 -4.86
N ARG A 83 4.80 0.13 -4.97
CA ARG A 83 5.96 1.04 -5.02
C ARG A 83 6.59 1.21 -3.64
N GLY A 84 5.82 1.14 -2.55
CA GLY A 84 6.34 1.26 -1.18
C GLY A 84 7.37 0.17 -0.83
N ILE A 85 7.15 -1.07 -1.26
CA ILE A 85 8.10 -2.17 -1.02
C ILE A 85 9.38 -1.97 -1.83
N ASN A 86 9.26 -1.64 -3.12
CA ASN A 86 10.43 -1.41 -3.99
C ASN A 86 11.21 -0.16 -3.58
N TRP A 87 10.51 0.91 -3.19
CA TRP A 87 11.11 2.15 -2.73
C TRP A 87 11.80 1.99 -1.38
N ALA A 88 11.17 1.29 -0.42
CA ALA A 88 11.82 0.97 0.85
C ALA A 88 13.07 0.09 0.65
N ALA A 89 13.01 -0.87 -0.27
CA ALA A 89 14.18 -1.67 -0.63
C ALA A 89 15.30 -0.81 -1.26
N GLU A 90 14.95 0.15 -2.13
CA GLU A 90 15.90 1.08 -2.73
C GLU A 90 16.51 2.04 -1.68
N VAL A 91 15.72 2.55 -0.74
CA VAL A 91 16.20 3.31 0.42
C VAL A 91 17.22 2.49 1.20
N LEU A 92 16.87 1.25 1.58
CA LEU A 92 17.76 0.36 2.32
C LEU A 92 19.05 0.04 1.55
N LYS A 93 18.96 -0.11 0.23
CA LYS A 93 20.12 -0.33 -0.64
C LYS A 93 21.05 0.89 -0.65
N ARG A 94 20.51 2.11 -0.72
CA ARG A 94 21.28 3.36 -0.76
C ARG A 94 21.94 3.71 0.57
N ILE A 95 21.27 3.44 1.69
CA ILE A 95 21.85 3.64 3.03
C ILE A 95 22.70 2.45 3.49
N ARG A 96 22.91 1.44 2.65
CA ARG A 96 23.74 0.28 3.01
C ARG A 96 25.16 0.74 3.32
N GLY A 97 25.66 0.34 4.49
CA GLY A 97 26.99 0.76 4.96
C GLY A 97 27.01 2.14 5.63
N LEU A 98 25.85 2.80 5.78
CA LEU A 98 25.72 3.96 6.65
C LEU A 98 25.72 3.49 8.11
N SER A 99 26.58 4.10 8.94
CA SER A 99 26.59 3.87 10.38
C SER A 99 25.44 4.59 11.05
N PHE A 100 24.74 3.91 11.94
CA PHE A 100 23.67 4.49 12.76
C PHE A 100 24.18 4.70 14.19
N PRO A 101 23.79 5.79 14.88
CA PRO A 101 22.81 6.80 14.46
C PRO A 101 23.31 7.68 13.32
N ALA A 102 22.41 7.98 12.37
CA ALA A 102 22.71 8.80 11.20
C ALA A 102 21.93 10.12 11.25
N SER A 103 22.56 11.23 10.87
CA SER A 103 21.88 12.53 10.78
C SER A 103 21.00 12.63 9.53
N LYS A 104 20.05 13.56 9.55
CA LYS A 104 19.19 13.88 8.39
C LYS A 104 20.03 14.27 7.16
N GLU A 105 21.13 14.99 7.33
CA GLU A 105 22.06 15.37 6.25
C GLU A 105 22.72 14.15 5.62
N GLN A 106 23.23 13.22 6.44
CA GLN A 106 23.85 11.99 5.95
C GLN A 106 22.85 11.14 5.17
N VAL A 107 21.59 11.11 5.62
CA VAL A 107 20.50 10.42 4.91
C VAL A 107 20.14 11.15 3.62
N LYS A 108 20.03 12.48 3.62
CA LYS A 108 19.78 13.30 2.42
C LYS A 108 20.82 13.03 1.35
N GLU A 109 22.10 13.04 1.71
CA GLU A 109 23.20 12.77 0.78
C GLU A 109 23.08 11.36 0.16
N ARG A 110 22.81 10.34 0.97
CA ARG A 110 22.69 8.95 0.49
C ARG A 110 21.47 8.72 -0.38
N LEU A 111 20.37 9.38 -0.08
CA LEU A 111 19.11 9.19 -0.79
C LEU A 111 18.94 10.15 -1.97
N ALA A 112 19.84 11.11 -2.17
CA ALA A 112 19.74 12.16 -3.17
C ALA A 112 19.27 11.66 -4.55
N GLY A 113 18.31 12.39 -5.13
CA GLY A 113 17.70 12.05 -6.43
C GLY A 113 16.77 10.82 -6.40
N LEU A 114 16.45 10.27 -5.23
CA LEU A 114 15.32 9.36 -5.07
C LEU A 114 14.02 10.19 -5.01
N ALA A 115 12.95 9.72 -5.64
CA ALA A 115 11.66 10.37 -5.59
C ALA A 115 10.54 9.38 -5.25
N TRP A 116 9.49 9.89 -4.61
CA TRP A 116 8.23 9.21 -4.37
C TRP A 116 7.13 10.03 -5.04
N HIS A 117 6.47 9.49 -6.07
CA HIS A 117 5.37 10.20 -6.73
C HIS A 117 5.72 11.60 -7.23
N GLY A 118 6.88 11.73 -7.87
CA GLY A 118 7.37 13.04 -8.35
C GLY A 118 7.85 13.98 -7.25
N VAL A 119 7.65 13.62 -5.97
CA VAL A 119 8.20 14.37 -4.84
C VAL A 119 9.57 13.82 -4.47
N ASN A 120 10.57 14.68 -4.54
CA ASN A 120 11.94 14.34 -4.22
C ASN A 120 12.10 13.99 -2.73
N ILE A 121 13.01 13.07 -2.42
CA ILE A 121 13.28 12.63 -1.05
C ILE A 121 13.67 13.79 -0.13
N GLU A 122 14.31 14.84 -0.65
CA GLU A 122 14.68 16.03 0.09
C GLU A 122 13.44 16.71 0.67
N ARG A 123 12.39 16.88 -0.14
CA ARG A 123 11.10 17.43 0.30
C ARG A 123 10.41 16.54 1.33
N ILE A 124 10.50 15.22 1.16
CA ILE A 124 9.96 14.24 2.13
C ILE A 124 10.70 14.35 3.46
N LEU A 125 12.03 14.46 3.42
CA LEU A 125 12.87 14.61 4.61
C LEU A 125 12.69 15.97 5.30
N ASP A 126 12.28 17.01 4.58
CA ASP A 126 11.91 18.30 5.17
C ASP A 126 10.62 18.21 6.02
N GLU A 127 9.74 17.25 5.72
CA GLU A 127 8.55 16.97 6.54
C GLU A 127 8.84 16.06 7.74
N VAL A 128 10.06 15.56 7.89
CA VAL A 128 10.48 14.78 9.06
C VAL A 128 10.99 15.74 10.14
N GLU A 129 10.42 15.72 11.34
CA GLU A 129 10.83 16.64 12.42
C GLU A 129 12.16 16.25 13.08
N ARG A 130 12.53 14.97 13.02
CA ARG A 130 13.76 14.47 13.65
C ARG A 130 15.01 14.82 12.84
N GLU A 131 16.07 15.22 13.53
CA GLU A 131 17.39 15.50 12.93
C GLU A 131 18.32 14.28 12.87
N SER A 132 17.98 13.18 13.55
CA SER A 132 18.78 11.95 13.56
C SER A 132 17.92 10.70 13.66
N PHE A 133 18.43 9.59 13.15
CA PHE A 133 17.79 8.28 13.14
C PHE A 133 18.71 7.26 13.80
N ALA A 134 18.22 6.52 14.79
CA ALA A 134 18.94 5.48 15.51
C ALA A 134 19.03 4.15 14.74
N SER A 135 18.14 3.92 13.77
CA SER A 135 18.17 2.70 12.95
C SER A 135 17.55 2.87 11.56
N PRO A 136 17.85 1.98 10.60
CA PRO A 136 17.16 1.95 9.30
C PRO A 136 15.64 1.81 9.41
N ALA A 137 15.15 1.06 10.40
CA ALA A 137 13.72 0.87 10.61
C ALA A 137 13.03 2.15 11.08
N GLU A 138 13.69 2.92 11.95
CA GLU A 138 13.20 4.23 12.37
C GLU A 138 13.17 5.21 11.20
N LEU A 139 14.24 5.27 10.38
CA LEU A 139 14.26 6.09 9.18
C LEU A 139 13.09 5.76 8.24
N LEU A 140 12.86 4.49 7.93
CA LEU A 140 11.76 4.07 7.05
C LEU A 140 10.39 4.46 7.62
N LYS A 141 10.22 4.37 8.94
CA LYS A 141 9.00 4.77 9.61
C LYS A 141 8.76 6.28 9.46
N GLU A 142 9.75 7.10 9.76
CA GLU A 142 9.66 8.55 9.67
C GLU A 142 9.40 9.03 8.23
N LEU A 143 10.04 8.40 7.24
CA LEU A 143 9.78 8.66 5.83
C LEU A 143 8.34 8.30 5.43
N ALA A 144 7.81 7.16 5.91
CA ALA A 144 6.43 6.77 5.64
C ALA A 144 5.41 7.74 6.26
N GLU A 145 5.68 8.22 7.48
CA GLU A 145 4.84 9.23 8.13
C GLU A 145 4.88 10.59 7.41
N ALA A 146 6.05 11.01 6.95
CA ALA A 146 6.21 12.22 6.13
C ALA A 146 5.45 12.13 4.81
N ILE A 147 5.57 11.00 4.09
CA ILE A 147 4.82 10.75 2.85
C ILE A 147 3.32 10.83 3.11
N ARG A 148 2.84 10.19 4.20
CA ARG A 148 1.42 10.23 4.56
C ARG A 148 0.91 11.65 4.82
N ARG A 149 1.69 12.49 5.51
CA ARG A 149 1.34 13.91 5.72
C ARG A 149 1.22 14.67 4.40
N LEU A 150 2.12 14.42 3.45
CA LEU A 150 2.05 15.03 2.11
C LEU A 150 0.84 14.52 1.31
N GLU A 151 0.48 13.24 1.43
CA GLU A 151 -0.74 12.66 0.84
C GLU A 151 -2.01 13.32 1.39
N GLU A 152 -2.09 13.45 2.72
CA GLU A 152 -3.24 14.06 3.40
C GLU A 152 -3.42 15.55 3.03
N ARG A 153 -2.33 16.25 2.68
CA ARG A 153 -2.37 17.63 2.17
C ARG A 153 -2.60 17.74 0.65
N GLY A 154 -2.64 16.62 -0.07
CA GLY A 154 -2.79 16.61 -1.53
C GLY A 154 -1.55 17.09 -2.29
N GLU A 155 -0.39 17.10 -1.65
CA GLU A 155 0.88 17.60 -2.22
C GLU A 155 1.64 16.54 -3.04
N LEU A 156 1.18 15.29 -3.05
CA LEU A 156 1.70 14.27 -3.97
C LEU A 156 1.02 14.41 -5.33
N GLN A 157 1.69 15.06 -6.29
CA GLN A 157 1.22 15.07 -7.68
C GLN A 157 1.36 13.66 -8.27
N VAL A 158 0.23 13.05 -8.62
CA VAL A 158 0.23 11.93 -9.55
C VAL A 158 0.70 12.50 -10.88
N ALA A 159 1.96 12.23 -11.26
CA ALA A 159 2.46 12.63 -12.57
C ALA A 159 1.51 12.05 -13.64
N GLN A 160 0.72 12.93 -14.25
CA GLN A 160 -0.06 12.62 -15.44
C GLN A 160 0.93 12.49 -16.59
N HIS A 161 1.23 11.26 -17.00
CA HIS A 161 1.91 10.96 -18.26
C HIS A 161 1.32 9.70 -18.86
#